data_AF-A0A963EYL3-F1
#
_entry.id   AF-A0A963EYL3-F1
#
_cell.length_a   1.000
_cell.length_b   1.000
_cell.length_c   1.000
_cell.angle_alpha   90.00
_cell.angle_beta   90.00
_cell.angle_gamma   90.00
#
_symmetry.space_group_name_H-M   'P 1'
#
loop_
_entity.id
_entity.type
_entity.pdbx_description
1 polymer ?
#
loop_
_entity_poly.entity_id
_entity_poly.type
_entity_poly.pdbx_seq_one_letter_code
_entity_poly.pdbx_strand_id
1 'polypeptide(L)' 'QELMKHRTTVIIAHRLSTILHVDRIAVLDQGRLVATGTHAELMRDCALYQRLAKLQFREPAGGDGEVDSAPGDLPG' A
#
# COMPACT_ATOMS: atom_id res chain seq x y z
N GLN A 1 24.84 -0.87 12.39
CA GLN A 1 23.78 -1.73 12.95
C GLN A 1 23.80 -3.05 12.21
N GLU A 2 24.45 -4.08 12.76
CA GLU A 2 24.69 -5.40 12.13
C GLU A 2 23.84 -6.53 12.74
N LEU A 3 22.61 -6.25 13.18
CA LEU A 3 21.83 -7.25 13.93
C LEU A 3 20.99 -8.22 13.07
N MET A 4 20.95 -8.03 11.75
CA MET A 4 20.10 -8.83 10.83
C MET A 4 20.86 -9.68 9.81
N LYS A 5 22.20 -9.71 9.86
CA LYS A 5 22.95 -10.71 9.09
C LYS A 5 22.71 -12.09 9.72
N HIS A 6 22.13 -13.02 8.94
CA HIS A 6 21.90 -14.44 9.25
C HIS A 6 20.63 -14.86 10.02
N ARG A 7 19.53 -14.08 9.99
CA ARG A 7 18.22 -14.56 10.47
C ARG A 7 17.15 -14.47 9.38
N THR A 8 16.32 -15.49 9.27
CA THR A 8 15.13 -15.46 8.42
C THR A 8 14.02 -14.70 9.13
N THR A 9 13.72 -13.49 8.67
CA THR A 9 12.65 -12.64 9.22
C THR A 9 11.43 -12.73 8.33
N VAL A 10 10.32 -13.22 8.89
CA VAL A 10 9.01 -13.23 8.22
C VAL A 10 8.17 -12.11 8.81
N ILE A 11 7.76 -11.16 7.98
CA ILE A 11 6.94 -10.02 8.38
C ILE A 11 5.54 -10.21 7.81
N ILE A 12 4.54 -10.31 8.69
CA ILE A 12 3.12 -10.28 8.30
C ILE A 12 2.62 -8.88 8.67
N ALA A 13 2.52 -8.00 7.67
CA ALA A 13 2.12 -6.62 7.88
C ALA A 13 0.82 -6.29 7.15
N HIS A 14 -0.04 -5.55 7.83
CA HIS A 14 -1.21 -4.90 7.22
C HIS A 14 -0.87 -3.56 6.57
N ARG A 15 0.38 -3.09 6.61
CA ARG A 15 0.80 -1.80 6.04
C ARG A 15 1.95 -2.01 5.05
N LEU A 16 1.76 -1.53 3.82
CA LEU A 16 2.67 -1.71 2.70
C LEU A 16 3.99 -0.96 2.89
N SER A 17 3.99 0.10 3.71
CA SER A 17 5.15 0.93 4.00
C SER A 17 6.31 0.17 4.65
N THR A 18 6.03 -0.89 5.42
CA THR A 18 7.06 -1.77 6.00
C THR A 18 7.58 -2.81 5.00
N ILE A 19 6.82 -3.05 3.93
CA ILE A 19 7.06 -4.11 2.94
C ILE A 19 7.81 -3.59 1.71
N LEU A 20 8.08 -2.28 1.63
CA LEU A 20 8.84 -1.67 0.54
C LEU A 20 10.34 -2.03 0.58
N HIS A 21 10.88 -2.31 1.77
CA HIS A 21 12.31 -2.54 1.99
C HIS A 21 12.68 -4.02 2.19
N VAL A 22 11.75 -4.94 2.00
CA VAL A 22 12.04 -6.38 2.12
C VAL A 22 12.59 -6.95 0.83
N ASP A 23 13.52 -7.89 0.98
CA ASP A 23 14.19 -8.56 -0.14
C ASP A 23 13.24 -9.41 -0.98
N ARG A 24 12.18 -9.96 -0.38
CA ARG A 24 11.14 -10.76 -1.05
C ARG A 24 9.80 -10.64 -0.35
N ILE A 25 8.76 -10.58 -1.15
CA ILE A 25 7.35 -10.51 -0.73
C ILE A 25 6.66 -11.77 -1.22
N ALA A 26 5.88 -12.41 -0.34
CA ALA A 26 5.03 -13.55 -0.65
C ALA A 26 3.57 -13.14 -0.51
N VAL A 27 2.80 -13.33 -1.58
CA VAL A 27 1.38 -12.99 -1.62
C VAL A 27 0.59 -14.27 -1.41
N LEU A 28 -0.20 -14.31 -0.34
CA LEU A 28 -1.12 -15.42 -0.06
C LEU A 28 -2.56 -15.01 -0.35
N ASP A 29 -3.30 -15.91 -0.98
CA ASP A 29 -4.74 -15.82 -1.18
C ASP A 29 -5.38 -17.17 -0.83
N GLN A 30 -6.42 -17.16 0.00
CA GLN A 30 -7.14 -18.37 0.44
C GLN A 30 -6.22 -19.49 0.96
N GLY A 31 -5.14 -19.14 1.68
CA GLY A 31 -4.16 -20.10 2.20
C GLY A 31 -3.21 -20.68 1.15
N ARG A 32 -3.20 -20.16 -0.09
CA ARG A 32 -2.27 -20.55 -1.16
C ARG A 32 -1.33 -19.41 -1.50
N LEU A 33 -0.08 -19.77 -1.82
CA LEU A 33 0.90 -18.85 -2.34
C LEU A 33 0.59 -18.54 -3.81
N VAL A 34 0.14 -17.32 -4.09
CA VAL A 34 -0.24 -16.92 -5.46
C VAL A 34 0.88 -16.23 -6.21
N ALA A 35 1.81 -15.57 -5.51
CA ALA A 35 2.98 -14.93 -6.12
C ALA A 35 4.11 -14.73 -5.11
N THR A 36 5.36 -14.71 -5.59
CA THR A 36 6.51 -14.26 -4.80
C THR A 36 7.45 -13.44 -5.65
N GLY A 37 8.01 -12.37 -5.09
CA GLY A 37 9.01 -11.56 -5.78
C GLY A 37 9.32 -10.29 -5.01
N THR A 38 10.11 -9.44 -5.62
CA THR A 38 10.32 -8.05 -5.18
C THR A 38 9.05 -7.21 -5.42
N HIS A 39 8.97 -6.05 -4.79
CA HIS A 39 7.88 -5.10 -5.02
C HIS A 39 7.69 -4.80 -6.53
N ALA A 40 8.78 -4.58 -7.27
CA ALA A 40 8.75 -4.23 -8.69
C ALA A 40 8.30 -5.39 -9.59
N GLU A 41 8.60 -6.63 -9.21
CA GLU A 41 8.12 -7.84 -9.92
C GLU A 41 6.63 -8.05 -9.64
N LEU A 42 6.21 -8.00 -8.37
CA LEU A 42 4.79 -8.18 -8.01
C LEU A 42 3.89 -7.06 -8.56
N MET A 43 4.40 -5.83 -8.65
CA MET A 43 3.68 -4.72 -9.29
C MET A 43 3.45 -4.95 -10.79
N ARG A 44 4.29 -5.74 -11.46
CA ARG A 44 4.11 -6.08 -12.88
C ARG A 44 3.29 -7.36 -13.06
N ASP A 45 3.62 -8.39 -12.30
CA ASP A 45 3.18 -9.76 -12.58
C ASP A 45 2.02 -10.22 -11.69
N CYS A 46 1.65 -9.46 -10.65
CA CYS A 46 0.58 -9.83 -9.72
C CYS A 46 -0.50 -8.75 -9.59
N ALA A 47 -1.63 -8.96 -10.28
CA ALA A 47 -2.79 -8.07 -10.20
C ALA A 47 -3.38 -7.95 -8.77
N LEU A 48 -3.32 -9.03 -7.98
CA LEU A 48 -3.77 -9.02 -6.58
C LEU A 48 -2.91 -8.07 -5.74
N TYR A 49 -1.59 -8.18 -5.87
CA TYR A 49 -0.65 -7.29 -5.18
C TYR A 49 -0.84 -5.83 -5.59
N GLN A 50 -1.00 -5.56 -6.90
CA GLN A 50 -1.30 -4.21 -7.40
C GLN A 50 -2.58 -3.64 -6.78
N ARG A 51 -3.63 -4.46 -6.64
CA ARG A 51 -4.90 -4.05 -6.03
C ARG A 51 -4.73 -3.72 -4.55
N LEU A 52 -4.03 -4.57 -3.80
CA LEU A 52 -3.72 -4.36 -2.38
C LEU A 52 -2.86 -3.10 -2.19
N ALA A 53 -1.84 -2.92 -3.03
CA ALA A 53 -0.98 -1.75 -3.01
C ALA A 53 -1.80 -0.47 -3.23
N LYS A 54 -2.64 -0.43 -4.27
CA LYS A 54 -3.51 0.72 -4.57
C LYS A 54 -4.47 1.06 -3.42
N LEU A 55 -4.94 0.08 -2.67
CA LEU A 55 -5.82 0.32 -1.51
C LEU A 55 -5.05 0.95 -0.35
N GLN A 56 -3.81 0.52 -0.10
CA GLN A 56 -3.01 1.02 1.04
C GLN A 56 -2.26 2.32 0.76
N PHE A 57 -1.98 2.63 -0.50
CA PHE A 57 -1.47 3.95 -0.90
C PHE A 57 -2.57 5.01 -1.05
N ARG A 58 -3.84 4.64 -0.88
CA ARG A 58 -5.00 5.54 -0.92
C ARG A 58 -5.58 5.78 0.48
N GLU A 59 -4.76 6.25 1.41
CA GLU A 59 -5.20 7.08 2.54
C GLU A 59 -4.30 8.32 2.55
N PRO A 60 -4.89 9.52 2.50
CA PRO A 60 -5.83 9.96 3.52
C PRO A 60 -7.22 10.19 2.92
N ALA A 61 -8.17 9.30 3.22
CA ALA A 61 -9.59 9.58 3.02
C ALA A 61 -10.22 9.97 4.36
N GLY A 62 -9.70 11.04 4.96
CA GLY A 62 -10.53 11.93 5.74
C GLY A 62 -11.18 12.90 4.76
N GLY A 63 -12.44 12.66 4.39
CA GLY A 63 -13.31 13.74 3.96
C GLY A 63 -13.47 14.71 5.13
N ASP A 64 -13.51 16.01 4.90
CA ASP A 64 -14.78 16.71 4.79
C ASP A 64 -14.82 17.63 3.56
N GLY A 65 -15.92 17.57 2.82
CA GLY A 65 -16.18 18.50 1.73
C GLY A 65 -16.60 19.87 2.25
N GLU A 66 -16.21 20.90 1.50
CA GLU A 66 -17.05 22.06 1.27
C GLU A 66 -16.76 22.53 -0.15
N VAL A 67 -17.66 22.15 -1.07
CA VAL A 67 -17.78 22.75 -2.40
C VAL A 67 -19.15 23.41 -2.45
N ASP A 68 -19.23 24.69 -2.14
CA ASP A 68 -19.91 25.59 -3.04
C ASP A 68 -19.42 27.03 -2.84
N SER A 69 -18.63 27.49 -3.80
CA SER A 69 -18.48 28.92 -4.04
C SER A 69 -19.62 29.34 -4.94
N ALA A 70 -20.58 30.09 -4.41
CA ALA A 70 -21.38 31.00 -5.23
C ALA A 70 -20.91 32.45 -5.00
N PRO A 71 -20.59 33.20 -6.07
CA PRO A 71 -20.09 34.56 -6.00
C PRO A 71 -21.22 35.61 -6.11
N GLY A 72 -21.03 36.76 -5.47
CA GLY A 72 -21.67 38.05 -5.84
C GLY A 72 -23.00 38.39 -5.17
N ASP A 73 -23.02 39.44 -4.33
CA ASP A 73 -23.42 40.80 -4.74
C ASP A 73 -23.85 41.66 -3.51
N LEU A 74 -22.97 42.59 -3.11
CA LEU A 74 -23.15 44.01 -2.68
C LEU A 74 -24.35 44.50 -1.80
N PRO A 75 -24.30 45.76 -1.26
CA PRO A 75 -24.65 46.10 0.13
C PRO A 75 -26.03 46.76 0.31
N GLY A 76 -26.42 46.97 1.56
CA GLY A 76 -27.48 47.88 2.00
C GLY A 76 -27.16 48.49 3.35
#